data_AF-A0A6P2BLF2-F1
#
_entry.id   AF-A0A6P2BLF2-F1
#
_cell.length_a   1.000
_cell.length_b   1.000
_cell.length_c   1.000
_cell.angle_alpha   90.00
_cell.angle_beta   90.00
_cell.angle_gamma   90.00
#
_symmetry.space_group_name_H-M   'P 1'
#
loop_
_entity.id
_entity.type
_entity.pdbx_description
1 polymer ?
#
loop_
_entity_poly.entity_id
_entity_poly.type
_entity_poly.pdbx_seq_one_letter_code
_entity_poly.pdbx_strand_id
1 'polypeptide(L)'
;MYRIRVSALLLATVITLVGCGRDDLVGAYEDDLGMTRYEFHGKGQAHLTVLGATVVAEYHLDGDRVLVTGPQGTLVLTRRDDRLYGPMGMELKRQMP
;
A
#
# COMPACT_ATOMS: atom_id res chain seq x y z
N MET A 1 -45.15 -34.79 -23.70
CA MET A 1 -43.98 -35.69 -23.73
C MET A 1 -42.79 -34.91 -24.28
N TYR A 2 -41.70 -34.78 -23.48
CA TYR A 2 -40.30 -34.45 -23.84
C TYR A 2 -39.99 -33.08 -24.52
N ARG A 3 -38.99 -32.28 -24.14
CA ARG A 3 -37.97 -32.31 -23.08
C ARG A 3 -37.21 -30.96 -23.18
N ILE A 4 -37.01 -30.26 -22.08
CA ILE A 4 -36.14 -29.09 -21.99
C ILE A 4 -34.71 -29.53 -22.35
N ARG A 5 -34.11 -28.94 -23.39
CA ARG A 5 -32.69 -29.14 -23.73
C ARG A 5 -31.91 -27.85 -23.47
N VAL A 6 -31.17 -27.89 -22.38
CA VAL A 6 -30.06 -27.01 -22.02
C VAL A 6 -29.04 -26.99 -23.16
N SER A 7 -28.68 -25.82 -23.70
CA SER A 7 -27.39 -25.60 -24.37
C SER A 7 -27.08 -24.10 -24.54
N ALA A 8 -26.19 -23.62 -23.67
CA ALA A 8 -25.24 -22.50 -23.84
C ALA A 8 -25.83 -21.15 -24.28
N LEU A 9 -26.25 -20.25 -23.38
CA LEU A 9 -25.44 -19.57 -22.36
C LEU A 9 -24.11 -18.99 -22.90
N LEU A 10 -24.18 -18.05 -23.85
CA LEU A 10 -23.09 -17.11 -24.15
C LEU A 10 -23.46 -15.74 -23.58
N LEU A 11 -23.54 -15.72 -22.26
CA LEU A 11 -23.55 -14.49 -21.45
C LEU A 11 -22.12 -13.96 -21.48
N ALA A 12 -21.81 -13.10 -22.45
CA ALA A 12 -20.54 -12.39 -22.53
C ALA A 12 -20.45 -11.36 -21.39
N THR A 13 -20.19 -11.85 -20.19
CA THR A 13 -19.91 -11.06 -19.00
C THR A 13 -18.52 -10.45 -19.18
N VAL A 14 -18.46 -9.27 -19.79
CA VAL A 14 -17.28 -8.40 -19.73
C VAL A 14 -17.17 -7.92 -18.28
N ILE A 15 -16.49 -8.71 -17.45
CA ILE A 15 -16.02 -8.28 -16.14
C ILE A 15 -14.88 -7.32 -16.43
N THR A 16 -15.20 -6.03 -16.54
CA THR A 16 -14.21 -4.98 -16.36
C THR A 16 -13.66 -5.15 -14.96
N LEU A 17 -12.41 -5.64 -14.85
CA LEU A 17 -11.64 -5.50 -13.62
C LEU A 17 -11.48 -4.00 -13.39
N VAL A 18 -12.44 -3.41 -12.68
CA VAL A 18 -12.16 -2.22 -11.88
C VAL A 18 -11.16 -2.71 -10.86
N GLY A 19 -9.87 -2.53 -11.19
CA GLY A 19 -8.83 -2.46 -10.18
C GLY A 19 -9.26 -1.34 -9.25
N CYS A 20 -10.01 -1.68 -8.22
CA CYS A 20 -10.21 -0.83 -7.07
C CYS A 20 -8.81 -0.64 -6.49
N GLY A 21 -8.08 0.33 -7.03
CA GLY A 21 -6.93 0.95 -6.39
C GLY A 21 -7.45 1.64 -5.14
N ARG A 22 -7.85 0.84 -4.15
CA ARG A 22 -7.72 1.27 -2.77
C ARG A 22 -6.22 1.49 -2.62
N ASP A 23 -5.83 2.71 -2.31
CA ASP A 23 -4.51 3.01 -1.75
C ASP A 23 -4.42 2.23 -0.43
N ASP A 24 -4.16 0.94 -0.54
CA ASP A 24 -4.02 -0.02 0.54
C ASP A 24 -2.78 0.27 1.39
N LEU A 25 -1.93 1.20 0.94
CA LEU A 25 -0.86 1.77 1.73
C LEU A 25 -1.36 2.71 2.83
N VAL A 26 -2.49 3.41 2.66
CA VAL A 26 -2.96 4.43 3.61
C VAL A 26 -3.03 3.87 5.04
N GLY A 27 -2.51 4.65 5.98
CA GLY A 27 -2.41 4.27 7.39
C GLY A 27 -1.02 4.52 7.98
N ALA A 28 -0.90 4.22 9.27
CA ALA A 28 0.35 4.38 10.00
C ALA A 28 1.12 3.06 10.09
N TYR A 29 2.44 3.14 9.93
CA TYR A 29 3.38 2.04 10.11
C TYR A 29 4.46 2.49 11.09
N GLU A 30 4.85 1.60 11.99
CA GLU A 30 5.76 1.95 13.08
C GLU A 30 6.75 0.81 13.33
N ASP A 31 7.97 1.16 13.74
CA ASP A 31 8.92 0.16 14.22
C ASP A 31 8.52 -0.36 15.62
N ASP A 32 9.15 -1.45 16.05
CA ASP A 32 8.84 -2.08 17.34
C ASP A 32 9.22 -1.22 18.56
N LEU A 33 10.00 -0.16 18.36
CA LEU A 33 10.49 0.72 19.42
C LEU A 33 9.71 2.04 19.50
N GLY A 34 8.80 2.31 18.56
CA GLY A 34 8.08 3.58 18.42
C GLY A 34 8.97 4.76 18.04
N MET A 35 10.17 4.51 17.50
CA MET A 35 11.14 5.55 17.16
C MET A 35 10.95 6.09 15.74
N THR A 36 10.43 5.23 14.86
CA THR A 36 10.16 5.53 13.45
C THR A 36 8.70 5.26 13.13
N ARG A 37 7.99 6.28 12.66
CA ARG A 37 6.58 6.17 12.26
C ARG A 37 6.34 6.84 10.91
N TYR A 38 5.74 6.10 9.99
CA TYR A 38 5.40 6.55 8.64
C TYR A 38 3.89 6.54 8.51
N GLU A 39 3.29 7.71 8.32
CA GLU A 39 1.85 7.85 8.12
C GLU A 39 1.58 8.21 6.66
N PHE A 40 1.02 7.26 5.92
CA PHE A 40 0.69 7.45 4.51
C PHE A 40 -0.74 7.96 4.40
N HIS A 41 -0.88 9.11 3.75
CA HIS A 41 -2.15 9.73 3.44
C HIS A 41 -2.53 9.45 1.97
N GLY A 42 -3.79 9.70 1.62
CA GLY A 42 -4.22 9.62 0.23
C GLY A 42 -3.50 10.66 -0.64
N LYS A 43 -3.51 10.47 -1.96
CA LYS A 43 -2.92 11.40 -2.95
C LYS A 43 -1.39 11.52 -2.89
N GLY A 44 -0.68 10.48 -2.47
CA GLY A 44 0.79 10.44 -2.57
C GLY A 44 1.53 11.28 -1.52
N GLN A 45 0.91 11.63 -0.40
CA GLN A 45 1.55 12.38 0.69
C GLN A 45 1.79 11.48 1.91
N ALA A 46 2.92 11.64 2.60
CA ALA A 46 3.22 10.97 3.85
C ALA A 46 3.82 11.90 4.90
N HIS A 47 3.61 11.59 6.17
CA HIS A 47 4.34 12.18 7.30
C HIS A 47 5.32 11.15 7.85
N LEU A 48 6.59 11.53 7.95
CA LEU A 48 7.66 10.68 8.44
C LEU A 48 8.14 11.23 9.77
N THR A 49 7.94 10.48 10.85
CA THR A 49 8.45 10.81 12.18
C THR A 49 9.64 9.90 12.49
N VAL A 50 10.79 10.50 12.82
CA VAL A 50 11.99 9.78 13.27
C VAL A 50 12.52 10.48 14.51
N LEU A 51 12.64 9.75 15.62
CA LEU A 51 13.11 10.28 16.91
C LEU A 51 12.38 11.56 17.33
N GLY A 52 11.06 11.60 17.10
CA GLY A 52 10.19 12.73 17.43
C GLY A 52 10.19 13.90 16.44
N ALA A 53 11.09 13.91 15.46
CA ALA A 53 11.08 14.92 14.40
C ALA A 53 10.20 14.46 13.22
N THR A 54 9.29 15.33 12.76
CA THR A 54 8.36 14.99 11.66
C THR A 54 8.65 15.83 10.42
N VAL A 55 8.68 15.19 9.26
CA VAL A 55 8.78 15.82 7.95
C VAL A 55 7.66 15.36 7.03
N VAL A 56 7.23 16.24 6.12
CA VAL A 56 6.32 15.88 5.02
C VAL A 56 7.15 15.31 3.87
N ALA A 57 6.66 14.22 3.29
CA ALA A 57 7.25 13.56 2.14
C ALA A 57 6.17 13.26 1.09
N GLU A 58 6.60 13.03 -0.13
CA GLU A 58 5.77 12.45 -1.18
C GLU A 58 6.06 10.96 -1.29
N TYR A 59 5.08 10.18 -1.75
CA TYR A 59 5.31 8.78 -2.08
C TYR A 59 4.67 8.36 -3.40
N HIS A 60 5.29 7.34 -3.99
CA HIS A 60 4.79 6.67 -5.17
C HIS A 60 4.84 5.15 -4.98
N LEU A 61 3.83 4.46 -5.51
CA LEU A 61 3.76 3.00 -5.51
C LEU A 61 4.26 2.47 -6.86
N ASP A 62 5.26 1.59 -6.81
CA ASP A 62 5.79 0.85 -7.96
C ASP A 62 5.74 -0.65 -7.66
N GLY A 63 4.58 -1.27 -7.92
CA GLY A 63 4.33 -2.66 -7.58
C GLY A 63 4.38 -2.91 -6.08
N ASP A 64 5.35 -3.71 -5.62
CA ASP A 64 5.62 -3.97 -4.21
C ASP A 64 6.55 -2.92 -3.58
N ARG A 65 6.99 -1.91 -4.33
CA ARG A 65 7.87 -0.86 -3.82
C ARG A 65 7.09 0.39 -3.46
N VAL A 66 7.51 1.02 -2.37
CA VAL A 66 7.07 2.35 -1.98
C VAL A 66 8.28 3.27 -2.05
N LEU A 67 8.28 4.19 -3.00
CA LEU A 67 9.30 5.22 -3.12
C LEU A 67 8.83 6.41 -2.30
N VAL A 68 9.56 6.76 -1.25
CA VAL A 68 9.25 7.88 -0.36
C VAL A 68 10.30 8.96 -0.56
N THR A 69 9.90 10.10 -1.12
CA THR A 69 10.79 11.22 -1.42
C THR A 69 10.59 12.32 -0.40
N GLY A 70 11.62 12.58 0.41
CA GLY A 70 11.65 13.67 1.37
C GLY A 70 12.86 14.59 1.15
N PRO A 71 13.12 15.52 2.09
CA PRO A 71 14.25 16.45 2.00
C PRO A 71 15.62 15.77 1.88
N GLN A 72 15.74 14.54 2.39
CA GLN A 72 16.98 13.75 2.42
C GLN A 72 17.24 12.98 1.11
N GLY A 73 16.29 12.99 0.16
CA GLY A 73 16.30 12.15 -1.03
C GLY A 73 15.17 11.12 -1.03
N THR A 74 15.30 10.11 -1.91
CA THR A 74 14.30 9.05 -2.07
C THR A 74 14.73 7.78 -1.36
N LEU A 75 13.86 7.30 -0.48
CA LEU A 75 13.96 6.04 0.22
C LEU A 75 13.07 5.01 -0.47
N VAL A 76 13.59 3.82 -0.74
CA VAL A 76 12.81 2.72 -1.31
C VAL A 76 12.49 1.72 -0.20
N LEU A 77 11.20 1.50 0.01
CA LEU A 77 10.69 0.45 0.89
C LEU A 77 10.12 -0.68 0.03
N THR A 78 10.27 -1.91 0.49
CA THR A 78 9.55 -3.07 -0.06
C THR A 78 8.35 -3.34 0.84
N ARG A 79 7.19 -3.54 0.24
CA ARG A 79 5.95 -3.84 0.93
C ARG A 79 5.65 -5.31 0.84
N ARG A 80 5.30 -5.91 1.97
CA ARG A 80 4.79 -7.27 2.05
C ARG A 80 3.76 -7.35 3.15
N ASP A 81 2.54 -7.73 2.78
CA ASP A 81 1.38 -7.79 3.69
C ASP A 81 1.18 -6.44 4.41
N ASP A 82 1.15 -6.46 5.74
CA ASP A 82 1.00 -5.29 6.61
C ASP A 82 2.35 -4.74 7.10
N ARG A 83 3.42 -4.94 6.33
CA ARG A 83 4.78 -4.57 6.73
C ARG A 83 5.51 -3.85 5.60
N LEU A 84 6.37 -2.92 5.99
CA LEU A 84 7.28 -2.20 5.11
C LEU A 84 8.72 -2.47 5.54
N TYR A 85 9.54 -2.81 4.56
CA TYR A 85 10.93 -3.19 4.71
C TYR A 85 11.82 -2.14 4.05
N GLY A 86 12.65 -1.50 4.85
CA GLY A 86 13.61 -0.52 4.33
C GLY A 86 15.05 -1.02 4.32
N PRO A 87 15.98 -0.13 3.94
CA PRO A 87 17.41 -0.41 4.03
C PRO A 87 17.84 -0.69 5.48
N MET A 88 18.99 -1.35 5.62
CA MET A 88 19.65 -1.59 6.92
C MET A 88 18.79 -2.34 7.96
N GLY A 89 17.87 -3.18 7.51
CA GLY A 89 17.02 -3.99 8.40
C GLY A 89 15.85 -3.24 9.01
N MET A 90 15.48 -2.07 8.47
CA MET A 90 14.32 -1.32 8.94
C MET A 90 13.02 -2.11 8.74
N GLU A 91 12.42 -2.46 9.86
CA GLU A 91 11.09 -3.02 10.11
C GLU A 91 9.98 -2.00 10.39
N LEU A 92 8.97 -1.76 9.53
CA LEU A 92 7.76 -1.03 9.94
C LEU A 92 6.52 -1.92 9.83
N LYS A 93 5.72 -1.97 10.91
CA LYS A 93 4.47 -2.73 10.99
C LYS A 93 3.29 -1.79 10.95
N ARG A 94 2.26 -2.13 10.17
CA ARG A 94 1.00 -1.41 10.17
C ARG A 94 0.42 -1.40 11.58
N GLN A 95 0.05 -0.22 12.05
CA GLN A 95 -0.73 -0.06 13.26
C GLN A 95 -2.20 -0.25 12.87
N MET A 96 -2.83 -1.33 13.35
CA MET A 96 -4.28 -1.49 13.21
C MET A 96 -4.97 -0.41 14.07
N PRO A 97 -6.05 0.22 13.57
CA PRO A 97 -6.94 0.99 14.46
C PRO A 97 -7.59 0.09 15.51
#